data_AF-A0A8J6JUX2-F1
#
_entry.id   AF-A0A8J6JUX2-F1
#
_cell.length_a   1.000
_cell.length_b   1.000
_cell.length_c   1.000
_cell.angle_alpha   90.00
_cell.angle_beta   90.00
_cell.angle_gamma   90.00
#
_symmetry.space_group_name_H-M   'P 1'
#
loop_
_entity.id
_entity.type
_entity.pdbx_description
1 polymer ?
#
loop_
_entity_poly.entity_id
_entity_poly.type
_entity_poly.pdbx_seq_one_letter_code
_entity_poly.pdbx_strand_id
1 'polypeptide(L)' 'LIFGSNSQLRALAETYAAADAKPAFITAFVKAWTKVMNLDRFDVEALRW' A
#
# COMPACT_ATOMS: atom_id res chain seq x y z
N LEU A 1 19.55 -0.36 -4.38
CA LEU A 1 18.08 -0.58 -4.25
C LEU A 1 17.39 0.78 -4.25
N ILE A 2 16.40 0.97 -5.13
CA ILE A 2 15.76 2.28 -5.40
C ILE A 2 15.16 2.96 -4.16
N PHE A 3 14.61 2.17 -3.23
CA PHE A 3 14.02 2.67 -1.97
C PHE A 3 15.03 3.26 -0.99
N GLY A 4 16.33 2.94 -1.11
CA GLY A 4 17.38 3.52 -0.26
C GLY A 4 18.15 4.66 -0.92
N SER A 5 18.06 4.82 -2.25
CA SER A 5 18.84 5.80 -3.02
C SER A 5 18.05 7.06 -3.41
N ASN A 6 16.72 6.99 -3.43
CA ASN A 6 15.86 8.15 -3.66
C ASN A 6 15.37 8.71 -2.31
N SER A 7 15.53 10.02 -2.08
CA SER A 7 15.22 10.66 -0.79
C SER A 7 13.76 10.54 -0.38
N GLN A 8 12.82 10.65 -1.32
CA GLN A 8 11.39 10.54 -1.06
C GLN A 8 10.99 9.09 -0.73
N LEU A 9 11.50 8.14 -1.52
CA LEU A 9 11.22 6.71 -1.29
C LEU A 9 11.87 6.21 0.00
N ARG A 10 13.05 6.75 0.37
CA ARG A 10 13.72 6.43 1.62
C ARG A 10 12.91 6.89 2.82
N ALA A 11 12.34 8.09 2.79
CA ALA A 11 11.49 8.57 3.88
C ALA A 11 10.27 7.66 4.13
N LEU A 12 9.65 7.15 3.05
CA LEU A 12 8.56 6.17 3.16
C LEU A 12 9.05 4.83 3.72
N ALA A 13 10.20 4.34 3.25
CA ALA A 13 10.78 3.09 3.73
C ALA A 13 11.14 3.16 5.22
N GLU A 14 11.73 4.26 5.66
CA GLU A 14 12.07 4.51 7.07
C GLU A 14 10.81 4.58 7.96
N THR A 15 9.73 5.18 7.46
CA THR A 15 8.45 5.26 8.18
C THR A 15 7.88 3.87 8.47
N TYR A 16 7.90 2.97 7.48
CA TYR A 16 7.41 1.61 7.66
C TYR A 16 8.40 0.66 8.36
N ALA A 17 9.66 1.06 8.49
CA ALA A 17 10.70 0.32 9.20
C ALA A 17 10.80 0.69 10.70
N ALA A 18 10.05 1.70 11.16
CA ALA A 18 9.99 2.06 12.58
C ALA A 18 9.48 0.88 13.44
N ALA A 19 9.91 0.82 14.70
CA ALA A 19 9.67 -0.32 15.59
C ALA A 19 8.19 -0.65 15.82
N ASP A 20 7.32 0.36 15.76
CA ASP A 20 5.87 0.29 15.95
C ASP A 20 5.08 0.29 14.64
N ALA A 21 5.75 0.41 13.49
CA ALA A 21 5.08 0.56 12.20
C ALA A 21 4.60 -0.76 11.57
N LYS A 22 4.95 -1.92 12.14
CA LYS A 22 4.58 -3.24 11.58
C LYS A 22 3.06 -3.42 11.37
N PRO A 23 2.17 -3.09 12.34
CA PRO A 23 0.73 -3.19 12.12
C PRO A 23 0.22 -2.23 11.03
N ALA A 24 0.77 -1.01 10.97
CA ALA A 24 0.44 -0.02 9.95
C ALA A 24 0.88 -0.48 8.56
N PHE A 25 2.09 -1.05 8.44
CA PHE A 25 2.61 -1.63 7.20
C PHE A 25 1.71 -2.75 6.68
N ILE A 26 1.35 -3.72 7.55
CA ILE A 26 0.47 -4.83 7.16
C ILE A 26 -0.87 -4.30 6.65
N THR A 27 -1.49 -3.37 7.38
CA THR A 27 -2.76 -2.76 7.00
C THR A 27 -2.66 -2.03 5.66
N ALA A 28 -1.62 -1.23 5.47
CA ALA A 28 -1.39 -0.49 4.23
C ALA A 28 -1.13 -1.44 3.05
N PHE A 29 -0.35 -2.49 3.26
CA PHE A 29 -0.04 -3.50 2.26
C PHE A 29 -1.30 -4.25 1.82
N VAL A 30 -2.10 -4.76 2.76
CA VAL A 30 -3.35 -5.46 2.45
C VAL A 30 -4.31 -4.53 1.70
N LYS A 31 -4.45 -3.28 2.14
CA LYS A 31 -5.29 -2.30 1.44
C LYS A 31 -4.83 -2.05 0.00
N ALA A 32 -3.53 -1.88 -0.21
CA ALA A 32 -2.97 -1.69 -1.54
C ALA A 32 -3.17 -2.93 -2.42
N TRP A 33 -2.95 -4.13 -1.87
CA TRP A 33 -3.19 -5.40 -2.54
C TRP A 33 -4.65 -5.55 -2.97
N THR A 34 -5.59 -5.41 -2.02
CA THR A 34 -7.03 -5.49 -2.29
C THR A 34 -7.48 -4.45 -3.30
N LYS A 35 -6.90 -3.24 -3.30
CA LYS A 35 -7.17 -2.24 -4.33
C LYS A 35 -6.77 -2.77 -5.71
N VAL A 36 -5.53 -3.22 -5.87
CA VAL A 36 -5.02 -3.70 -7.16
C VAL A 36 -5.81 -4.90 -7.68
N MET A 37 -6.17 -5.83 -6.80
CA MET A 37 -6.95 -7.02 -7.16
C MET A 37 -8.39 -6.72 -7.59
N ASN A 38 -8.89 -5.51 -7.35
CA ASN A 38 -10.25 -5.10 -7.73
C ASN A 38 -10.27 -4.04 -8.84
N LEU A 39 -9.13 -3.67 -9.44
CA LEU A 39 -9.08 -2.60 -10.45
C LEU A 39 -9.85 -2.93 -11.74
N ASP A 40 -10.12 -4.20 -12.01
CA ASP A 40 -10.86 -4.69 -13.17
C ASP A 40 -12.29 -5.17 -12.83
N ARG A 41 -12.71 -5.09 -11.56
CA ARG A 41 -14.01 -5.56 -11.06
C ARG A 41 -15.14 -4.56 -11.26
N PHE A 42 -15.32 -4.11 -12.51
CA PHE A 42 -16.39 -3.19 -12.90
C PHE A 42 -17.80 -3.76 -12.67
N ASP A 43 -17.93 -5.08 -12.61
CA ASP A 43 -19.16 -5.82 -12.30
C ASP A 43 -19.68 -5.55 -10.89
N VAL A 44 -18.78 -5.34 -9.92
CA VAL A 44 -19.15 -5.08 -8.52
C VAL A 44 -19.52 -3.62 -8.30
N GLU A 45 -18.89 -2.70 -9.03
CA GLU A 45 -19.18 -1.26 -8.94
C GLU A 45 -20.49 -0.90 -9.65
N ALA A 46 -20.82 -1.60 -10.74
CA ALA A 46 -22.07 -1.44 -11.49
C ALA A 46 -23.33 -1.90 -10.73
N LEU A 47 -23.21 -2.53 -9.56
CA LEU A 47 -24.34 -2.93 -8.70
C LEU A 47 -24.60 -1.95 -7.54
N ARG A 48 -23.89 -0.83 -7.49
CA ARG A 48 -23.93 0.14 -6.38
C ARG A 48 -24.86 1.34 -6.60
N TRP A 49 -25.79 1.23 -7.56
CA TRP A 49 -26.84 2.21 -7.85
C TRP A 49 -28.12 1.88 -7.07
#